data_AF-A0A2K3LR65-F1
#
_entry.id   AF-A0A2K3LR65-F1
#
_cell.length_a   1.000
_cell.length_b   1.000
_cell.length_c   1.000
_cell.angle_alpha   90.00
_cell.angle_beta   90.00
_cell.angle_gamma   90.00
#
_symmetry.space_group_name_H-M   'P 1'
#
loop_
_entity.id
_entity.type
_entity.pdbx_description
1 polymer ?
#
loop_
_entity_poly.entity_id
_entity_poly.type
_entity_poly.pdbx_seq_one_letter_code
_entity_poly.pdbx_strand_id
1 'polypeptide(L)'
;MDHFAAAEEQLASQRLRQKLEEVNAAAQTNLAPVQDHVNYTLQKAYFKCAYECFDRSRRQDEITNCVENCSIPLSNVQQTFENEMAQFQVSYPVFM
;
A
#
# COMPACT_ATOMS: atom_id res chain seq x y z
N MET A 1 -28.22 -9.57 39.36
CA MET A 1 -27.57 -8.29 39.02
C MET A 1 -26.48 -8.47 37.95
N ASP A 2 -25.93 -9.68 37.75
CA ASP A 2 -24.87 -9.94 36.76
C ASP A 2 -25.28 -9.94 35.28
N HIS A 3 -26.54 -10.27 34.96
CA HIS A 3 -27.00 -10.28 33.55
C HIS A 3 -27.00 -8.91 32.88
N PHE A 4 -27.19 -7.83 33.65
CA PHE A 4 -27.15 -6.47 33.12
C PHE A 4 -25.70 -6.03 32.80
N ALA A 5 -24.74 -6.37 33.67
CA ALA A 5 -23.33 -6.10 33.42
C ALA A 5 -22.78 -6.89 32.21
N ALA A 6 -23.16 -8.16 32.07
CA ALA A 6 -22.79 -8.97 30.90
C ALA A 6 -23.42 -8.46 29.59
N ALA A 7 -24.66 -7.94 29.65
CA ALA A 7 -25.33 -7.34 28.50
C ALA A 7 -24.70 -5.99 28.10
N GLU A 8 -24.27 -5.17 29.07
CA GLU A 8 -23.54 -3.92 28.82
C GLU A 8 -22.16 -4.18 28.20
N GLU A 9 -21.44 -5.22 28.64
CA GLU A 9 -20.15 -5.61 28.07
C GLU A 9 -20.29 -6.12 26.62
N GLN A 10 -21.35 -6.87 26.32
CA GLN A 10 -21.69 -7.28 24.95
C GLN A 10 -22.04 -6.08 24.06
N LEU A 11 -22.78 -5.10 24.57
CA LEU A 11 -23.08 -3.87 23.85
C LEU A 11 -21.83 -3.01 23.62
N ALA A 12 -20.94 -2.92 24.61
CA ALA A 12 -19.69 -2.19 24.51
C ALA A 12 -18.74 -2.82 23.47
N SER A 13 -18.62 -4.15 23.49
CA SER A 13 -17.79 -4.89 22.52
C SER A 13 -18.34 -4.80 21.09
N GLN A 14 -19.67 -4.86 20.90
CA GLN A 14 -20.29 -4.64 19.59
C GLN A 14 -20.02 -3.23 19.05
N ARG A 15 -20.17 -2.20 19.89
CA ARG A 15 -19.88 -0.81 19.49
C ARG A 15 -18.41 -0.61 19.15
N LEU A 16 -17.50 -1.22 19.92
CA LEU A 16 -16.07 -1.17 19.64
C LEU A 16 -15.77 -1.79 18.27
N ARG A 17 -16.38 -2.94 17.96
CA ARG A 17 -16.21 -3.65 16.69
C ARG A 17 -16.73 -2.84 15.50
N GLN A 18 -17.91 -2.24 15.62
CA GLN A 18 -18.45 -1.31 14.61
C GLN A 18 -17.53 -0.11 14.38
N LYS A 19 -17.01 0.49 15.46
CA LYS A 19 -16.06 1.60 15.32
C LYS A 19 -14.76 1.18 14.66
N LEU A 20 -14.28 -0.03 14.92
CA LEU A 20 -13.11 -0.59 14.25
C LEU A 20 -13.34 -0.72 12.73
N GLU A 21 -14.51 -1.23 12.33
CA GLU A 21 -14.88 -1.37 10.92
C GLU A 21 -15.02 -0.01 10.22
N GLU A 22 -15.65 0.97 10.88
CA GLU A 22 -15.76 2.34 10.37
C GLU A 22 -14.38 2.98 10.16
N VAL A 23 -13.47 2.85 11.14
CA VAL A 23 -12.14 3.44 11.04
C VAL A 23 -11.31 2.70 9.97
N ASN A 24 -11.48 1.37 9.81
CA ASN A 24 -10.80 0.62 8.76
C ASN A 24 -11.28 1.03 7.37
N ALA A 25 -12.60 1.18 7.18
CA ALA A 25 -13.17 1.66 5.93
C ALA A 25 -12.73 3.10 5.62
N ALA A 26 -12.67 3.96 6.63
CA ALA A 26 -12.16 5.32 6.48
C ALA A 26 -10.67 5.33 6.12
N ALA A 27 -9.85 4.50 6.77
CA ALA A 27 -8.42 4.36 6.45
C ALA A 27 -8.23 3.90 5.00
N GLN A 28 -8.94 2.86 4.55
CA GLN A 28 -8.87 2.39 3.17
C GLN A 28 -9.29 3.48 2.17
N THR A 29 -10.36 4.21 2.46
CA THR A 29 -10.85 5.30 1.60
C THR A 29 -9.83 6.43 1.48
N ASN A 30 -9.16 6.79 2.58
CA ASN A 30 -8.17 7.87 2.58
C ASN A 30 -6.82 7.44 2.01
N LEU A 31 -6.48 6.15 2.09
CA LEU A 31 -5.22 5.60 1.57
C LEU A 31 -5.31 5.19 0.09
N ALA A 32 -6.51 4.92 -0.43
CA ALA A 32 -6.70 4.57 -1.84
C ALA A 32 -6.11 5.60 -2.83
N PRO A 33 -6.30 6.93 -2.66
CA PRO A 33 -5.67 7.92 -3.52
C PRO A 33 -4.14 7.90 -3.48
N VAL A 34 -3.56 7.55 -2.33
CA VAL A 34 -2.10 7.43 -2.16
C VAL A 34 -1.59 6.22 -2.94
N GLN A 35 -2.30 5.09 -2.83
CA GLN A 35 -1.96 3.87 -3.57
C GLN A 35 -2.07 4.08 -5.09
N ASP A 36 -3.11 4.77 -5.55
CA ASP A 36 -3.27 5.14 -6.97
C ASP A 36 -2.15 6.07 -7.44
N HIS A 37 -1.78 7.08 -6.64
CA HIS A 37 -0.69 7.99 -6.98
C HIS A 37 0.66 7.26 -7.10
N VAL A 38 0.93 6.32 -6.18
CA VAL A 38 2.13 5.49 -6.22
C VAL A 38 2.13 4.61 -7.47
N ASN A 39 1.04 3.87 -7.73
CA ASN A 39 0.90 3.04 -8.92
C ASN A 39 1.12 3.83 -10.22
N TYR A 40 0.47 4.98 -10.35
CA TYR A 40 0.62 5.87 -11.50
C TYR A 40 2.06 6.37 -11.65
N THR A 41 2.67 6.82 -10.57
CA THR A 41 4.03 7.39 -10.58
C THR A 41 5.07 6.32 -10.91
N LEU A 42 4.93 5.11 -10.35
CA LEU A 42 5.79 3.97 -10.63
C LEU A 42 5.68 3.56 -12.10
N GLN A 43 4.47 3.35 -12.63
CA GLN A 43 4.28 3.02 -14.04
C GLN A 43 4.85 4.10 -14.96
N LYS A 44 4.61 5.38 -14.67
CA LYS A 44 5.16 6.49 -15.44
C LYS A 44 6.69 6.50 -15.44
N ALA A 45 7.32 6.26 -14.29
CA ALA A 45 8.77 6.20 -14.17
C ALA A 45 9.37 5.03 -14.95
N TYR A 46 8.72 3.85 -14.91
CA TYR A 46 9.11 2.68 -15.70
C TYR A 46 9.17 3.00 -17.18
N PHE A 47 8.07 3.51 -17.75
CA PHE A 47 8.00 3.79 -19.18
C PHE A 47 8.96 4.90 -19.60
N LYS A 48 9.18 5.90 -18.75
CA LYS A 48 10.18 6.94 -19.01
C LYS A 48 11.60 6.36 -19.07
N CYS A 49 11.99 5.54 -18.09
CA CYS A 49 13.30 4.89 -18.06
C CYS A 49 13.49 3.98 -19.28
N ALA A 50 12.49 3.15 -19.59
CA ALA A 50 12.54 2.26 -20.76
C ALA A 50 12.67 3.05 -22.06
N TYR A 51 11.96 4.18 -22.20
CA TYR A 51 12.07 5.07 -23.36
C TYR A 51 13.49 5.64 -23.51
N GLU A 52 14.11 6.07 -22.42
CA GLU A 52 15.48 6.61 -22.41
C GLU A 52 16.55 5.55 -22.75
N CYS A 53 16.24 4.27 -22.58
CA CYS A 53 17.13 3.16 -22.99
C CYS A 53 17.19 2.93 -24.51
N PHE A 54 16.19 3.38 -25.28
CA PHE A 54 16.17 3.19 -26.74
C PHE A 54 17.09 4.20 -27.44
N ASP A 55 18.36 3.82 -27.58
CA ASP A 55 19.38 4.61 -28.26
C ASP A 55 19.92 3.88 -29.50
N ARG A 56 20.00 4.57 -30.63
CA ARG A 56 20.55 4.04 -31.89
C ARG A 56 22.06 3.78 -31.83
N SER A 57 22.75 4.35 -30.85
CA SER A 57 24.19 4.13 -30.63
C SER A 57 24.50 2.82 -29.91
N ARG A 58 23.50 2.21 -29.26
CA ARG A 58 23.64 1.02 -28.42
C ARG A 58 23.28 -0.26 -29.16
N ARG A 59 23.87 -1.37 -28.73
CA ARG A 59 23.50 -2.70 -29.22
C ARG A 59 22.22 -3.20 -28.53
N GLN A 60 21.57 -4.18 -29.15
CA GLN A 60 20.31 -4.74 -28.65
C GLN A 60 20.41 -5.27 -27.21
N ASP A 61 21.51 -5.93 -26.87
CA ASP A 61 21.80 -6.48 -25.53
C ASP A 61 21.96 -5.39 -24.48
N GLU A 62 22.58 -4.26 -24.84
CA GLU A 62 22.74 -3.10 -23.96
C GLU A 62 21.40 -2.40 -23.71
N ILE A 63 20.52 -2.35 -24.71
CA ILE A 63 19.17 -1.82 -24.58
C ILE A 63 18.33 -2.72 -23.67
N THR A 64 18.37 -4.04 -23.86
CA THR A 64 17.65 -5.01 -23.02
C THR A 64 18.10 -4.92 -21.56
N ASN A 65 19.40 -4.94 -21.29
CA ASN A 65 19.94 -4.81 -19.94
C ASN A 65 19.56 -3.46 -19.30
N CYS A 66 19.57 -2.37 -20.07
CA CYS A 66 19.12 -1.06 -19.58
C CYS A 66 17.65 -1.09 -19.13
N VAL A 67 16.75 -1.66 -19.95
CA VAL A 67 15.32 -1.77 -19.62
C VAL A 67 15.07 -2.68 -18.42
N GLU A 68 15.80 -3.79 -18.30
CA GLU A 68 15.73 -4.70 -17.14
C GLU A 68 16.13 -4.00 -15.83
N ASN A 69 17.09 -3.08 -15.87
CA ASN A 69 17.49 -2.32 -14.68
C ASN A 69 16.48 -1.23 -14.28
N CYS A 70 15.55 -0.85 -15.17
CA CYS A 70 14.50 0.13 -14.84
C CYS A 70 13.55 -0.39 -13.75
N SER A 71 13.36 -1.71 -13.60
CA SER A 71 12.48 -2.31 -12.57
C SER A 71 13.08 -2.36 -11.16
N ILE A 72 14.39 -2.18 -11.02
CA ILE A 72 15.09 -2.22 -9.72
C ILE A 72 14.67 -1.05 -8.80
N PRO A 73 14.77 0.22 -9.24
CA PRO A 73 14.30 1.34 -8.42
C PRO A 73 12.79 1.26 -8.12
N LEU A 74 11.99 0.66 -9.02
CA LEU A 74 10.56 0.42 -8.82
C LEU A 74 10.29 -0.53 -7.66
N SER A 75 11.05 -1.63 -7.59
CA SER A 75 10.91 -2.65 -6.54
C SER A 75 11.25 -2.09 -5.16
N ASN A 76 12.28 -1.24 -5.06
CA ASN A 76 12.71 -0.62 -3.80
C ASN A 76 11.68 0.38 -3.24
N VAL A 77 11.08 1.19 -4.12
CA VAL A 77 10.04 2.17 -3.71
C VAL A 77 8.76 1.45 -3.31
N GLN A 78 8.37 0.39 -4.03
CA GLN A 78 7.17 -0.38 -3.70
C GLN A 78 7.30 -1.07 -2.34
N GLN A 79 8.44 -1.69 -2.04
CA GLN A 79 8.70 -2.29 -0.71
C GLN A 79 8.65 -1.26 0.41
N THR A 80 9.21 -0.06 0.18
CA THR A 80 9.20 1.03 1.16
C THR A 80 7.77 1.51 1.41
N PHE A 81 7.00 1.70 0.35
CA PHE A 81 5.61 2.12 0.46
C PHE A 81 4.74 1.08 1.17
N GLU A 82 4.89 -0.21 0.84
CA GLU A 82 4.18 -1.30 1.52
C GLU A 82 4.52 -1.35 3.01
N ASN A 83 5.79 -1.13 3.38
CA ASN A 83 6.20 -1.08 4.79
C ASN A 83 5.62 0.12 5.55
N GLU A 84 5.59 1.30 4.93
CA GLU A 84 4.99 2.51 5.53
C GLU A 84 3.47 2.34 5.64
N MET A 85 2.81 1.84 4.59
CA MET A 85 1.38 1.51 4.61
C MET A 85 1.04 0.44 5.65
N ALA A 86 1.90 -0.56 5.82
CA ALA A 86 1.75 -1.56 6.88
C ALA A 86 1.85 -0.91 8.26
N GLN A 87 2.73 0.06 8.50
CA GLN A 87 2.76 0.79 9.77
C GLN A 87 1.46 1.56 10.04
N PHE A 88 0.82 2.11 9.00
CA PHE A 88 -0.50 2.73 9.14
C PHE A 88 -1.62 1.70 9.38
N GLN A 89 -1.49 0.47 8.91
CA GLN A 89 -2.42 -0.64 9.19
C GLN A 89 -2.18 -1.30 10.56
N VAL A 90 -0.94 -1.27 11.08
CA VAL A 90 -0.54 -1.91 12.35
C VAL A 90 -0.96 -1.11 13.58
N SER A 91 -1.46 0.13 13.44
CA SER A 91 -2.14 0.83 14.56
C SER A 91 -3.50 0.22 14.95
N TYR A 92 -3.89 -0.90 14.33
CA TYR A 92 -4.94 -1.81 14.83
C TYR A 92 -4.36 -3.09 15.47
N PRO A 93 -3.58 -3.06 16.56
CA PRO A 93 -3.29 -4.27 17.30
C PRO A 93 -4.42 -4.45 18.33
N VAL A 94 -5.60 -4.91 17.93
CA VAL A 94 -6.60 -5.41 18.88
C VAL A 94 -7.29 -6.65 18.30
N PHE A 95 -6.71 -7.80 18.67
CA PHE A 95 -7.25 -9.17 18.60
C PHE A 95 -7.25 -9.90 17.24
N MET A 96 -6.13 -10.60 16.99
CA MET A 96 -6.20 -12.04 16.70
C MET A 96 -6.56 -12.79 17.98
#